data_AF-W4SMF2-F1
#
_entry.id   AF-W4SMF2-F1
#
_cell.length_a   1.000
_cell.length_b   1.000
_cell.length_c   1.000
_cell.angle_alpha   90.00
_cell.angle_beta   90.00
_cell.angle_gamma   90.00
#
_symmetry.space_group_name_H-M   'P 1'
#
loop_
_entity.id
_entity.type
_entity.pdbx_description
1 polymer ?
#
loop_
_entity_poly.entity_id
_entity_poly.type
_entity_poly.pdbx_seq_one_letter_code
_entity_poly.pdbx_strand_id
1 'polypeptide(L)' 'MQPGQVTLAQWRALYRGADVVLDEACAAAVLRSAQTVEAIVARGEPVYGVNTGFGKLASVR' A
#
# COMPACT_ATOMS: atom_id res chain seq x y z
N MET A 1 4.74 -13.05 8.38
CA MET A 1 3.78 -12.31 9.24
C MET A 1 2.54 -11.99 8.45
N GLN A 2 1.36 -12.11 9.04
CA GLN A 2 0.09 -11.87 8.35
C GLN A 2 -0.34 -10.40 8.51
N PRO A 3 -0.44 -9.62 7.40
CA PRO A 3 -0.93 -8.24 7.46
C PRO A 3 -2.32 -8.17 8.12
N GLY A 4 -2.55 -7.14 8.92
CA GLY A 4 -3.80 -6.95 9.66
C GLY A 4 -3.98 -7.84 10.91
N GLN A 5 -3.07 -8.80 11.15
CA GLN A 5 -3.13 -9.70 12.32
C GLN A 5 -1.84 -9.67 13.16
N VAL A 6 -0.98 -8.68 12.94
CA VAL A 6 0.29 -8.58 13.66
C VAL A 6 0.05 -8.15 15.11
N THR A 7 0.40 -9.00 16.05
CA THR A 7 0.24 -8.76 17.49
C THR A 7 1.24 -7.73 18.02
N LEU A 8 0.94 -7.10 19.17
CA LEU A 8 1.88 -6.19 19.84
C LEU A 8 3.19 -6.86 20.25
N ALA A 9 3.17 -8.16 20.57
CA ALA A 9 4.37 -8.91 20.91
C ALA A 9 5.28 -9.07 19.68
N GLN A 10 4.71 -9.39 18.52
CA GLN A 10 5.45 -9.43 17.25
C GLN A 10 6.01 -8.05 16.91
N TRP A 11 5.20 -6.98 17.01
CA TRP A 11 5.69 -5.61 16.81
C TRP A 11 6.87 -5.25 17.72
N ARG A 12 6.82 -5.66 18.99
CA ARG A 12 7.91 -5.42 19.93
C ARG A 12 9.18 -6.18 19.56
N ALA A 13 9.08 -7.41 19.07
CA ALA A 13 10.22 -8.18 18.60
C ALA A 13 10.89 -7.52 17.39
N LEU A 14 10.09 -7.07 16.42
CA LEU A 14 10.58 -6.34 15.25
C LEU A 14 11.27 -5.04 15.65
N TYR A 15 10.67 -4.27 16.56
CA TYR A 15 11.27 -3.07 17.12
C TYR A 15 12.63 -3.33 17.79
N ARG A 16 12.83 -4.53 18.35
CA ARG A 16 14.09 -4.95 19.00
C ARG A 16 15.08 -5.60 18.03
N GLY A 17 14.80 -5.62 16.72
CA GLY A 17 15.73 -6.06 15.68
C GLY A 17 15.49 -7.46 15.13
N ALA A 18 14.31 -8.06 15.36
CA ALA A 18 13.96 -9.30 14.66
C ALA A 18 13.72 -9.05 13.16
N ASP A 19 14.06 -10.03 12.33
CA ASP A 19 13.83 -9.98 10.89
C ASP A 19 12.33 -9.95 10.54
N VAL A 20 12.00 -9.24 9.45
CA VAL A 20 10.66 -9.12 8.89
C VAL A 20 10.55 -9.99 7.65
N VAL A 21 9.58 -10.91 7.66
CA VAL A 21 9.12 -11.62 6.47
C VAL A 21 7.60 -11.59 6.45
N LEU A 22 7.00 -11.18 5.33
CA LEU A 22 5.56 -11.21 5.12
C LEU A 22 5.10 -12.63 4.76
N ASP A 23 3.85 -12.96 5.11
CA ASP A 23 3.21 -14.18 4.63
C ASP A 23 3.01 -14.09 3.11
N GLU A 24 3.46 -15.10 2.37
CA GLU A 24 3.40 -15.14 0.90
C GLU A 24 1.98 -14.94 0.36
N ALA A 25 0.95 -15.31 1.13
CA ALA A 25 -0.44 -15.11 0.74
C ALA A 25 -0.81 -13.63 0.48
N CYS A 26 -0.05 -12.66 1.02
CA CYS A 26 -0.32 -11.25 0.77
C CYS A 26 0.10 -10.78 -0.64
N ALA A 27 1.04 -11.48 -1.29
CA ALA A 27 1.65 -11.03 -2.54
C ALA A 27 0.60 -10.83 -3.65
N ALA A 28 -0.34 -11.76 -3.78
CA ALA A 28 -1.39 -11.70 -4.80
C ALA A 28 -2.32 -10.48 -4.61
N ALA A 29 -2.63 -10.10 -3.38
CA ALA A 29 -3.49 -8.95 -3.11
C ALA A 29 -2.77 -7.63 -3.42
N VAL A 30 -1.49 -7.52 -3.06
CA VAL A 30 -0.65 -6.35 -3.38
C VAL A 30 -0.52 -6.17 -4.88
N LEU A 31 -0.22 -7.24 -5.62
CA LEU A 31 -0.08 -7.18 -7.08
C LEU A 31 -1.38 -6.72 -7.75
N ARG A 32 -2.54 -7.27 -7.35
CA ARG A 32 -3.84 -6.83 -7.88
C ARG A 32 -4.12 -5.35 -7.59
N SER A 33 -3.72 -4.86 -6.42
CA SER A 33 -3.88 -3.44 -6.08
C SER A 33 -3.03 -2.56 -7.00
N ALA A 34 -1.78 -2.95 -7.27
CA ALA A 34 -0.89 -2.22 -8.18
C ALA A 34 -1.47 -2.16 -9.60
N GLN A 35 -1.92 -3.30 -10.13
CA GLN A 35 -2.58 -3.38 -11.44
C GLN A 35 -3.84 -2.51 -11.54
N THR A 36 -4.59 -2.40 -10.44
CA THR A 36 -5.78 -1.54 -10.37
C THR A 36 -5.38 -0.06 -10.50
N VAL A 37 -4.32 0.37 -9.83
CA VAL A 37 -3.78 1.74 -9.94
C VAL A 37 -3.29 2.01 -11.36
N GLU A 38 -2.55 1.08 -11.97
CA GLU A 38 -2.11 1.19 -13.36
C GLU A 38 -3.29 1.37 -14.33
N ALA A 39 -4.34 0.56 -14.18
CA ALA A 39 -5.54 0.66 -15.00
C ALA A 39 -6.29 1.99 -14.81
N ILE A 40 -6.30 2.54 -13.60
CA ILE A 40 -6.86 3.88 -13.31
C ILE A 40 -6.06 4.96 -14.02
N VAL A 41 -4.73 4.94 -13.88
CA VAL A 41 -3.84 5.92 -14.52
C VAL A 41 -4.00 5.88 -16.04
N ALA A 42 -4.12 4.69 -16.63
CA ALA A 42 -4.32 4.52 -18.07
C ALA A 42 -5.64 5.13 -18.59
N ARG A 43 -6.69 5.23 -17.76
CA ARG A 43 -7.95 5.89 -18.14
C ARG A 43 -7.86 7.42 -18.12
N GLY A 44 -6.87 7.99 -17.43
CA GLY A 44 -6.65 9.44 -17.38
C GLY A 44 -7.66 10.23 -16.53
N GLU A 45 -8.56 9.55 -15.82
CA GLU A 45 -9.48 10.19 -14.87
C GLU A 45 -8.71 10.69 -13.64
N PRO A 46 -9.02 11.88 -13.10
CA PRO A 46 -8.34 12.41 -11.93
C PRO A 46 -8.68 11.60 -10.67
N VAL A 47 -7.65 11.10 -10.00
CA VAL A 47 -7.71 10.34 -8.76
C VAL A 47 -6.74 10.93 -7.75
N TYR A 48 -7.31 11.37 -6.61
CA TYR A 48 -6.57 12.05 -5.55
C TYR A 48 -5.40 11.22 -5.02
N GLY A 49 -4.20 11.81 -5.02
CA GLY A 49 -2.98 11.16 -4.53
C GLY A 49 -2.45 10.05 -5.43
N VAL A 50 -3.00 9.88 -6.63
CA VAL A 50 -2.48 8.97 -7.67
C VAL A 50 -1.94 9.78 -8.85
N ASN A 51 -2.81 10.50 -9.56
CA ASN A 51 -2.46 11.33 -10.71
C ASN A 51 -2.93 12.78 -10.57
N THR A 52 -3.28 13.20 -9.35
CA THR A 52 -3.45 14.62 -8.98
C THR A 52 -2.51 14.99 -7.84
N GLY A 53 -2.34 16.29 -7.60
CA GLY A 53 -1.60 16.79 -6.43
C GLY A 53 -2.28 16.50 -5.08
N PHE A 54 -1.66 16.99 -4.01
CA PHE A 54 -2.15 16.86 -2.63
C PHE A 54 -2.73 18.19 -2.09
N GLY A 55 -3.66 18.12 -1.14
CA GLY A 55 -4.17 19.30 -0.43
C GLY A 55 -4.78 20.37 -1.36
N LYS A 56 -4.35 21.63 -1.24
CA LYS A 56 -4.81 22.74 -2.11
C LYS A 56 -4.52 22.50 -3.61
N LEU A 57 -3.60 21.59 -3.92
CA LEU A 57 -3.23 21.20 -5.29
C LEU A 57 -4.01 19.97 -5.80
N ALA A 58 -4.98 19.45 -5.04
CA ALA A 58 -5.81 18.31 -5.46
C ALA A 58 -6.57 18.56 -6.77
N SER A 59 -6.88 19.82 -7.08
CA SER A 59 -7.58 20.25 -8.30
C SER A 59 -6.65 20.75 -9.40
N VAL A 60 -5.33 20.77 -9.17
CA VAL A 60 -4.34 21.24 -10.15
C VAL A 60 -3.87 20.04 -10.96
N ARG A 61 -4.06 20.12 -12.28
CA ARG A 61 -3.57 19.13 -13.26
C ARG A 61 -2.10 19.35 -13.54
#